data_AF-A0A934M505-F1
#
_entry.id   AF-A0A934M505-F1
#
_cell.length_a   1.000
_cell.length_b   1.000
_cell.length_c   1.000
_cell.angle_alpha   90.00
_cell.angle_beta   90.00
_cell.angle_gamma   90.00
#
_symmetry.space_group_name_H-M   'P 1'
#
loop_
_entity.id
_entity.type
_entity.pdbx_description
1 polymer ?
#
loop_
_entity_poly.entity_id
_entity_poly.type
_entity_poly.pdbx_seq_one_letter_code
_entity_poly.pdbx_strand_id
1 'polypeptide(L)'
;MLEFFSKLYIEQRDLDKITELCFDGGNEIYGYIQPDWDGEDFFFDIQSIKGFEHIKNLKSVEYISMVDEEVLEPMKERGITIS
;
A
#
# COMPACT_ATOMS: atom_id res chain seq x y z
N MET A 1 -3.97 -12.71 -14.60
CA MET A 1 -3.58 -12.31 -13.23
C MET A 1 -4.24 -10.99 -12.84
N LEU A 2 -4.11 -9.94 -13.65
CA LEU A 2 -4.94 -8.72 -13.57
C LEU A 2 -6.46 -8.98 -13.40
N GLU A 3 -7.07 -9.85 -14.21
CA GLU A 3 -8.50 -10.18 -14.06
C GLU A 3 -8.87 -10.84 -12.73
N PHE A 4 -7.91 -11.52 -12.10
CA PHE A 4 -8.14 -12.14 -10.79
C PHE A 4 -8.20 -11.05 -9.72
N PHE A 5 -7.23 -10.14 -9.71
CA PHE A 5 -7.18 -9.03 -8.76
C PHE A 5 -8.35 -8.06 -8.94
N SER A 6 -8.78 -7.79 -10.17
CA SER A 6 -9.91 -6.88 -10.42
C SER A 6 -11.26 -7.43 -9.94
N LYS A 7 -11.35 -8.74 -9.72
CA LYS A 7 -12.54 -9.43 -9.19
C LYS A 7 -12.39 -9.79 -7.70
N LEU A 8 -11.24 -9.49 -7.09
CA LEU A 8 -10.99 -9.78 -5.69
C LEU A 8 -11.90 -8.89 -4.83
N TYR A 9 -12.78 -9.52 -4.06
CA TYR A 9 -13.60 -8.82 -3.10
C TYR A 9 -12.92 -8.89 -1.72
N ILE A 10 -12.49 -7.74 -1.22
CA ILE A 10 -11.86 -7.62 0.10
C ILE A 10 -12.94 -7.23 1.10
N GLU A 11 -13.15 -8.06 2.11
CA GLU A 11 -14.09 -7.78 3.18
C GLU A 11 -13.37 -7.12 4.38
N GLN A 12 -14.14 -6.52 5.28
CA GLN A 12 -13.58 -5.92 6.50
C GLN A 12 -12.77 -6.94 7.33
N ARG A 13 -13.19 -8.21 7.37
CA ARG A 13 -12.44 -9.28 8.07
C ARG A 13 -11.04 -9.53 7.50
N ASP A 14 -10.81 -9.15 6.25
CA ASP A 14 -9.49 -9.27 5.61
C ASP A 14 -8.65 -8.04 5.95
N LEU A 15 -9.23 -6.85 5.90
CA LEU A 15 -8.57 -5.61 6.34
C LEU A 15 -8.19 -5.65 7.83
N ASP A 16 -9.01 -6.26 8.67
CA ASP A 16 -8.76 -6.41 10.10
C ASP A 16 -7.53 -7.29 10.39
N LYS A 17 -7.04 -8.07 9.42
CA LYS A 17 -5.80 -8.87 9.58
C LYS A 17 -4.54 -8.05 9.32
N ILE A 18 -4.66 -6.90 8.67
CA ILE A 18 -3.53 -6.09 8.25
C ILE A 18 -3.06 -5.25 9.45
N THR A 19 -1.80 -5.47 9.84
CA THR A 19 -1.13 -4.69 10.89
C THR A 19 -0.01 -3.81 10.35
N GLU A 20 0.40 -4.04 9.11
CA GLU A 20 1.55 -3.40 8.49
C GLU A 20 1.31 -3.22 6.99
N LEU A 21 1.81 -2.11 6.43
CA LEU A 21 1.89 -1.88 4.99
C LEU A 21 3.35 -1.67 4.59
N CYS A 22 3.72 -2.11 3.39
CA CYS A 22 5.05 -1.92 2.83
C CYS A 22 4.93 -1.27 1.45
N PHE A 23 5.52 -0.08 1.30
CA PHE A 23 5.60 0.65 0.04
C PHE A 23 7.02 0.54 -0.53
N ASP A 24 7.22 -0.50 -1.35
CA ASP A 24 8.50 -0.83 -1.98
C ASP A 24 8.27 -1.36 -3.38
N GLY A 25 8.78 -0.66 -4.40
CA GLY A 25 8.68 -1.06 -5.81
C GLY A 25 9.32 -2.40 -6.15
N GLY A 26 10.15 -2.96 -5.26
CA GLY A 26 10.70 -4.30 -5.37
C GLY A 26 9.71 -5.44 -5.11
N ASN A 27 8.49 -5.17 -4.64
CA ASN A 27 7.53 -6.22 -4.30
C ASN A 27 7.03 -7.00 -5.53
N GLU A 28 6.94 -8.33 -5.41
CA GLU A 28 6.55 -9.23 -6.49
C GLU A 28 5.15 -8.97 -7.08
N ILE A 29 4.26 -8.35 -6.29
CA ILE A 29 2.88 -8.04 -6.69
C ILE A 29 2.82 -7.15 -7.92
N TYR A 30 3.80 -6.25 -8.09
CA TYR A 30 3.80 -5.34 -9.23
C TYR A 30 4.08 -6.08 -10.53
N GLY A 31 4.98 -7.07 -10.54
CA GLY A 31 5.20 -7.93 -11.71
C GLY A 31 3.98 -8.79 -12.06
N TYR A 32 3.11 -9.10 -11.09
CA TYR A 32 1.85 -9.79 -11.33
C TYR A 32 0.76 -8.89 -11.93
N ILE A 33 0.84 -7.57 -11.69
CA ILE A 33 -0.09 -6.56 -12.20
C ILE A 33 0.41 -5.99 -13.53
N GLN A 34 1.68 -5.61 -13.62
CA GLN A 34 2.36 -5.05 -14.78
C GLN A 34 3.72 -5.75 -14.95
N PRO A 35 3.80 -6.83 -15.75
CA PRO A 35 5.01 -7.65 -15.90
C PRO A 35 6.25 -6.93 -16.42
N ASP A 36 6.03 -5.87 -17.19
CA ASP A 36 7.11 -5.07 -17.81
C ASP A 36 7.51 -3.86 -16.96
N TRP A 37 6.99 -3.72 -15.73
CA TRP A 37 7.40 -2.64 -14.84
C TRP A 37 8.74 -2.98 -14.20
N ASP A 38 9.70 -2.07 -14.32
CA ASP A 38 11.07 -2.21 -13.81
C ASP A 38 11.25 -1.60 -12.41
N GLY A 39 10.22 -0.95 -11.86
CA GLY A 39 10.26 -0.31 -10.55
C GLY A 39 10.78 1.13 -10.55
N GLU A 40 11.12 1.69 -11.73
CA GLU A 40 11.83 2.98 -11.82
C GLU A 40 10.94 4.16 -12.24
N ASP A 41 9.72 3.91 -12.71
CA ASP A 41 8.77 4.95 -13.10
C ASP A 41 7.67 5.21 -12.04
N PHE A 42 6.89 6.28 -12.25
CA PHE A 42 5.86 6.74 -11.33
C PHE A 42 4.53 5.99 -11.44
N PHE A 43 4.46 4.86 -12.15
CA PHE A 43 3.20 4.19 -12.46
C PHE A 43 2.43 3.71 -11.22
N PHE A 44 3.16 3.28 -10.19
CA PHE A 44 2.59 2.84 -8.92
C PHE A 44 2.76 3.86 -7.78
N ASP A 45 3.16 5.09 -8.07
CA ASP A 45 3.32 6.12 -7.03
C ASP A 45 2.01 6.41 -6.30
N ILE A 46 2.11 6.44 -4.97
CA ILE A 46 1.00 6.65 -4.05
C ILE A 46 0.81 8.15 -3.86
N GLN A 47 -0.21 8.68 -4.53
CA GLN A 47 -0.59 10.09 -4.44
C GLN A 47 -1.59 10.37 -3.29
N SER A 48 -2.16 9.32 -2.71
CA SER A 48 -3.13 9.43 -1.62
C SER A 48 -3.24 8.14 -0.84
N ILE A 49 -3.36 8.26 0.48
CA ILE A 49 -3.66 7.16 1.41
C ILE A 49 -5.14 7.05 1.79
N LYS A 50 -6.03 7.76 1.10
CA LYS A 50 -7.47 7.73 1.41
C LYS A 50 -7.99 6.29 1.41
N GLY A 51 -8.69 5.91 2.48
CA GLY A 51 -9.21 4.55 2.67
C GLY A 51 -8.42 3.75 3.71
N PHE A 52 -7.25 4.22 4.13
CA PHE A 52 -6.51 3.60 5.24
C PHE A 52 -7.31 3.58 6.55
N GLU A 53 -8.31 4.46 6.69
CA GLU A 53 -9.32 4.46 7.78
C GLU A 53 -9.97 3.08 7.99
N HIS A 54 -10.09 2.30 6.91
CA HIS A 54 -10.74 0.99 6.94
C HIS A 54 -9.82 -0.10 7.51
N ILE A 55 -8.51 0.15 7.61
CA ILE A 55 -7.50 -0.78 8.14
C ILE A 55 -7.30 -0.53 9.64
N LYS A 56 -8.27 -0.97 10.44
CA LYS A 56 -8.38 -0.60 11.86
C LYS A 56 -7.21 -1.06 12.74
N ASN A 57 -6.51 -2.10 12.32
CA ASN A 57 -5.44 -2.72 13.09
C ASN A 57 -4.04 -2.36 12.58
N LEU A 58 -3.93 -1.39 11.66
CA LEU A 58 -2.67 -0.90 11.13
C LEU A 58 -1.84 -0.25 12.25
N LYS A 59 -0.57 -0.67 12.37
CA LYS A 59 0.38 -0.24 13.41
C LYS A 59 1.61 0.42 12.80
N SER A 60 2.06 -0.07 11.66
CA SER A 60 3.26 0.40 10.99
C SER A 60 3.07 0.51 9.48
N VAL A 61 3.82 1.43 8.88
CA VAL A 61 4.06 1.49 7.44
C VAL A 61 5.57 1.58 7.24
N GLU A 62 6.09 0.64 6.47
CA GLU A 62 7.46 0.71 5.96
C GLU A 62 7.41 1.30 4.55
N TYR A 63 8.24 2.29 4.26
CA TYR A 63 8.33 2.87 2.92
C TYR A 63 9.78 3.02 2.47
N ILE A 64 10.06 2.47 1.28
CA ILE A 64 11.38 2.51 0.64
C ILE A 64 11.34 3.46 -0.56
N SER A 65 10.22 3.48 -1.29
CA SER A 65 10.00 4.31 -2.47
C SER A 65 8.50 4.53 -2.72
N MET A 66 8.16 5.16 -3.85
CA MET A 66 6.78 5.30 -4.37
C MET A 66 5.84 6.23 -3.60
N VAL A 67 6.27 6.81 -2.49
CA VAL A 67 5.43 7.73 -1.70
C VAL A 67 6.27 8.82 -1.07
N ASP A 68 5.78 10.04 -1.16
CA ASP A 68 6.36 11.16 -0.41
C ASP A 68 5.90 11.09 1.05
N GLU A 69 6.81 11.38 1.97
CA GLU A 69 6.54 11.33 3.41
C GLU A 69 5.34 12.22 3.82
N GLU A 70 5.14 13.34 3.12
CA GLU A 70 3.99 14.25 3.33
C GLU A 70 2.63 13.55 3.14
N VAL A 71 2.55 12.56 2.24
CA VAL A 71 1.33 11.79 1.99
C VAL A 71 0.99 10.91 3.20
N LEU A 72 2.00 10.52 4.00
CA LEU A 72 1.85 9.64 5.16
C LEU A 72 1.55 10.39 6.46
N GLU A 73 1.60 11.72 6.49
CA GLU A 73 1.33 12.52 7.69
C GLU A 73 0.00 12.17 8.39
N PRO A 74 -1.14 11.95 7.70
CA PRO A 74 -2.38 11.56 8.37
C PRO A 74 -2.29 10.19 9.09
N MET A 75 -1.41 9.29 8.66
CA MET A 75 -1.15 8.03 9.37
C MET A 75 -0.33 8.29 10.65
N LYS A 76 0.68 9.16 10.59
CA LYS A 76 1.46 9.58 11.77
C LYS A 76 0.58 10.24 12.82
N GLU A 77 -0.34 11.11 12.42
CA GLU A 77 -1.30 11.76 13.32
C GLU A 77 -2.20 10.76 14.07
N ARG A 78 -2.44 9.58 13.48
CA ARG A 78 -3.17 8.47 14.11
C ARG A 78 -2.32 7.58 15.00
N GLY A 79 -1.02 7.86 15.14
CA GLY A 79 -0.07 7.08 15.94
C GLY A 79 0.44 5.83 15.23
N ILE A 80 0.32 5.75 13.89
CA ILE A 80 0.94 4.70 13.09
C ILE A 80 2.43 5.02 12.97
N THR A 81 3.27 4.01 13.18
CA THR A 81 4.72 4.16 13.03
C THR A 81 5.09 4.17 11.56
N ILE A 82 5.87 5.15 11.12
CA ILE A 82 6.38 5.25 9.74
C ILE A 82 7.89 5.07 9.81
N SER A 83 8.43 4.15 9.01
CA SER A 83 9.87 3.79 8.99
C SER A 83 10.41 3.51 7.61
#